data_AF-A0A0J7XGY1-F1
#
_entry.id   AF-A0A0J7XGY1-F1
#
_cell.length_a   1.000
_cell.length_b   1.000
_cell.length_c   1.000
_cell.angle_alpha   90.00
_cell.angle_beta   90.00
_cell.angle_gamma   90.00
#
_symmetry.space_group_name_H-M   'P 1'
#
loop_
_entity.id
_entity.type
_entity.pdbx_description
1 polymer ?
#
loop_
_entity_poly.entity_id
_entity_poly.type
_entity_poly.pdbx_seq_one_letter_code
_entity_poly.pdbx_strand_id
1 'polypeptide(L)'
;MDSIEHLRHAIEDDASEAVAAAGAALPIEDATTLSMVLTVMVGGPVTEDDIERALDDAYASLPIESLAAVLKVLNRLLDVWLGETEES
;
A
#
# COMPACT_ATOMS: atom_id res chain seq x y z
N MET A 1 5.28 -5.43 -18.25
CA MET A 1 4.83 -4.11 -17.79
C MET A 1 3.32 -4.06 -17.55
N ASP A 2 2.56 -5.13 -17.84
CA ASP A 2 1.16 -5.35 -17.40
C ASP A 2 0.93 -5.61 -15.89
N SER A 3 1.98 -5.59 -15.05
CA SER A 3 1.90 -6.11 -13.68
C SER A 3 1.48 -5.09 -12.63
N ILE A 4 1.34 -3.80 -12.96
CA ILE A 4 1.01 -2.77 -11.97
C ILE A 4 -0.37 -2.16 -12.22
N GLU A 5 -0.82 -2.09 -13.46
CA GLU A 5 -2.15 -1.55 -13.81
C GLU A 5 -3.30 -2.37 -13.20
N HIS A 6 -3.15 -3.69 -13.02
CA HIS A 6 -4.17 -4.48 -12.34
C HIS A 6 -4.33 -4.10 -10.86
N LEU A 7 -3.29 -3.58 -10.22
CA LEU A 7 -3.31 -3.17 -8.81
C LEU A 7 -4.13 -1.90 -8.60
N ARG A 8 -4.31 -1.06 -9.63
CA ARG A 8 -5.23 0.09 -9.61
C ARG A 8 -6.69 -0.32 -9.41
N HIS A 9 -7.01 -1.58 -9.73
CA HIS A 9 -8.34 -2.16 -9.60
C HIS A 9 -8.47 -3.07 -8.37
N ALA A 10 -7.45 -3.12 -7.50
CA ALA A 10 -7.49 -3.91 -6.27
C ALA A 10 -8.66 -3.47 -5.38
N ILE A 11 -9.34 -4.46 -4.80
CA ILE A 11 -10.49 -4.28 -3.90
C ILE A 11 -10.14 -4.70 -2.47
N GLU A 12 -11.08 -4.49 -1.54
CA GLU A 12 -10.83 -4.77 -0.12
C GLU A 12 -10.54 -6.26 0.14
N ASP A 13 -11.10 -7.17 -0.65
CA ASP A 13 -10.80 -8.60 -0.57
C ASP A 13 -9.31 -8.87 -0.86
N ASP A 14 -8.74 -8.25 -1.91
CA ASP A 14 -7.31 -8.39 -2.22
C ASP A 14 -6.43 -7.86 -1.07
N ALA A 15 -6.81 -6.72 -0.49
CA ALA A 15 -6.12 -6.16 0.68
C ALA A 15 -6.25 -7.08 1.89
N SER A 16 -7.42 -7.68 2.11
CA SER A 16 -7.64 -8.63 3.20
C SER A 16 -6.79 -9.89 3.05
N GLU A 17 -6.70 -10.43 1.83
CA GLU A 17 -5.85 -11.59 1.51
C GLU A 17 -4.38 -11.26 1.75
N ALA A 18 -3.92 -10.07 1.35
CA ALA A 18 -2.55 -9.64 1.57
C ALA A 18 -2.22 -9.41 3.05
N VAL A 19 -3.13 -8.80 3.82
CA VAL A 19 -2.98 -8.64 5.27
C VAL A 19 -2.82 -9.99 5.96
N ALA A 20 -3.67 -10.96 5.61
CA ALA A 20 -3.61 -12.31 6.15
C ALA A 20 -2.31 -13.05 5.72
N ALA A 21 -1.91 -12.93 4.45
CA ALA A 21 -0.69 -13.55 3.93
C ALA A 21 0.60 -12.96 4.52
N ALA A 22 0.60 -11.68 4.87
CA ALA A 22 1.69 -11.04 5.61
C ALA A 22 1.71 -11.41 7.11
N GLY A 23 0.71 -12.17 7.60
CA GLY A 23 0.57 -12.50 9.01
C GLY A 23 0.21 -11.31 9.89
N ALA A 24 -0.36 -10.25 9.30
CA ALA A 24 -0.74 -9.02 9.97
C ALA A 24 -2.23 -9.02 10.34
N ALA A 25 -2.64 -8.03 11.13
CA ALA A 25 -4.04 -7.73 11.43
C ALA A 25 -4.24 -6.22 11.45
N LEU A 26 -5.49 -5.78 11.27
CA LEU A 26 -5.86 -4.40 11.50
C LEU A 26 -6.08 -4.15 13.02
N PRO A 27 -5.71 -2.97 13.54
CA PRO A 27 -5.02 -1.89 12.85
C PRO A 27 -3.53 -2.21 12.62
N ILE A 28 -2.96 -1.79 11.49
CA ILE A 28 -1.51 -1.92 11.22
C ILE A 28 -0.79 -0.73 11.85
N GLU A 29 0.06 -0.98 12.85
CA GLU A 29 0.64 0.06 13.70
C GLU A 29 1.92 0.70 13.14
N ASP A 30 2.66 -0.01 12.31
CA ASP A 30 3.99 0.40 11.86
C ASP A 30 4.21 0.24 10.34
N ALA A 31 5.17 1.03 9.83
CA ALA A 31 5.52 1.05 8.42
C ALA A 31 6.15 -0.27 7.95
N THR A 32 6.86 -0.98 8.83
CA THR A 32 7.45 -2.28 8.52
C THR A 32 6.37 -3.32 8.20
N THR A 33 5.30 -3.36 8.98
CA THR A 33 4.17 -4.27 8.77
C THR A 33 3.39 -3.88 7.52
N LEU A 34 3.18 -2.58 7.30
CA LEU A 34 2.51 -2.09 6.10
C LEU A 34 3.33 -2.39 4.83
N SER A 35 4.66 -2.27 4.87
CA SER A 35 5.53 -2.60 3.73
C SER A 35 5.50 -4.09 3.40
N MET A 36 5.38 -4.97 4.39
CA MET A 36 5.16 -6.40 4.16
C MET A 36 3.82 -6.67 3.47
N VAL A 37 2.73 -6.04 3.93
CA VAL A 37 1.40 -6.18 3.31
C VAL A 37 1.43 -5.71 1.85
N LEU A 38 1.98 -4.53 1.58
CA LEU A 38 2.05 -4.01 0.22
C LEU A 38 3.02 -4.81 -0.66
N THR A 39 4.11 -5.35 -0.10
CA THR A 39 5.01 -6.29 -0.81
C THR A 39 4.24 -7.50 -1.34
N VAL A 40 3.34 -8.05 -0.53
CA VAL A 40 2.46 -9.16 -0.95
C VAL A 40 1.53 -8.72 -2.07
N MET A 41 0.88 -7.56 -1.94
CA MET A 41 -0.05 -7.05 -2.95
C MET A 41 0.63 -6.81 -4.31
N VAL A 42 1.78 -6.14 -4.31
CA VAL A 42 2.47 -5.78 -5.55
C VAL A 42 3.28 -6.92 -6.16
N GLY A 43 3.49 -8.01 -5.41
CA GLY A 43 4.31 -9.15 -5.85
C GLY A 43 5.81 -8.83 -5.97
N GLY A 44 6.28 -7.81 -5.27
CA GLY A 44 7.64 -7.28 -5.33
C GLY A 44 7.99 -6.46 -4.08
N PRO A 45 9.28 -6.20 -3.83
CA PRO A 45 9.71 -5.57 -2.58
C PRO A 45 9.18 -4.13 -2.47
N VAL A 46 8.49 -3.84 -1.37
CA VAL A 46 8.13 -2.48 -0.90
C VAL A 46 8.95 -2.20 0.35
N THR A 47 9.64 -1.06 0.38
CA THR A 47 10.49 -0.67 1.50
C THR A 47 9.75 0.24 2.49
N GLU A 48 10.32 0.47 3.67
CA GLU A 48 9.75 1.43 4.62
C GLU A 48 9.79 2.86 4.08
N ASP A 49 10.82 3.24 3.31
CA ASP A 49 10.91 4.55 2.65
C ASP A 49 9.76 4.75 1.64
N ASP A 50 9.42 3.70 0.88
CA ASP A 50 8.27 3.69 -0.01
C ASP A 50 6.95 3.95 0.76
N ILE A 51 6.81 3.34 1.94
CA ILE A 51 5.65 3.55 2.82
C ILE A 51 5.62 4.98 3.36
N GLU A 52 6.74 5.49 3.87
CA GLU A 52 6.81 6.85 4.41
C GLU A 52 6.43 7.89 3.34
N ARG A 53 6.96 7.73 2.12
CA ARG A 53 6.59 8.59 0.97
C ARG A 53 5.13 8.45 0.58
N ALA A 54 4.59 7.23 0.61
CA ALA A 54 3.17 7.03 0.31
C ALA A 54 2.28 7.64 1.39
N LEU A 55 2.64 7.55 2.67
CA LEU A 55 1.85 8.08 3.78
C LEU A 55 1.83 9.61 3.84
N ASP A 56 2.94 10.28 3.52
CA ASP A 56 3.03 11.76 3.57
C ASP A 56 1.96 12.43 2.70
N ASP A 57 1.61 11.80 1.58
CA ASP A 57 0.66 12.33 0.59
C ASP A 57 -0.70 11.60 0.50
N ALA A 58 -0.84 10.37 1.04
CA ALA A 58 -2.05 9.55 0.84
C ALA A 58 -3.27 9.97 1.67
N TYR A 59 -3.22 11.05 2.45
CA TYR A 59 -4.21 11.38 3.50
C TYR A 59 -4.47 10.21 4.48
N ALA A 60 -3.51 9.29 4.60
CA ALA A 60 -3.54 8.13 5.49
C ALA A 60 -2.37 8.26 6.45
N SER A 61 -2.58 7.89 7.71
CA SER A 61 -1.54 7.89 8.73
C SER A 61 -1.59 6.57 9.47
N LEU A 62 -0.44 6.17 10.02
CA LEU A 62 -0.41 5.06 10.95
C LEU A 62 -1.12 5.48 12.25
N PRO A 63 -1.91 4.59 12.87
CA PRO A 63 -2.15 3.22 12.44
C PRO A 63 -3.18 3.12 11.29
N ILE A 64 -2.99 2.17 10.36
CA ILE A 64 -3.96 1.91 9.28
C ILE A 64 -5.11 1.09 9.85
N GLU A 65 -6.29 1.70 9.96
CA GLU A 65 -7.45 1.12 10.65
C GLU A 65 -8.38 0.28 9.76
N SER A 66 -8.22 0.33 8.43
CA SER A 66 -9.14 -0.34 7.49
C SER A 66 -8.47 -0.81 6.21
N LEU A 67 -9.10 -1.80 5.55
CA LEU A 67 -8.68 -2.31 4.25
C LEU A 67 -8.75 -1.21 3.18
N ALA A 68 -9.77 -0.36 3.22
CA ALA A 68 -9.86 0.82 2.37
C ALA A 68 -8.64 1.75 2.53
N ALA A 69 -8.13 1.92 3.75
CA ALA A 69 -6.94 2.72 4.00
C ALA A 69 -5.67 2.05 3.46
N VAL A 70 -5.56 0.71 3.53
CA VAL A 70 -4.49 -0.04 2.83
C VAL A 70 -4.51 0.23 1.32
N LEU A 71 -5.69 0.16 0.69
CA LEU A 71 -5.84 0.43 -0.75
C LEU A 71 -5.51 1.87 -1.14
N LYS A 72 -5.78 2.84 -0.26
CA LYS A 72 -5.37 4.23 -0.47
C LYS A 72 -3.85 4.36 -0.50
N VAL A 73 -3.16 3.74 0.47
CA VAL A 73 -1.69 3.73 0.51
C VAL A 73 -1.13 3.00 -0.71
N LEU A 74 -1.71 1.87 -1.11
CA LEU A 74 -1.33 1.16 -2.34
C LEU A 74 -1.44 2.09 -3.56
N ASN A 75 -2.59 2.74 -3.78
CA ASN A 75 -2.76 3.63 -4.93
C ASN A 75 -1.76 4.78 -4.92
N ARG A 76 -1.48 5.36 -3.74
CA ARG A 76 -0.49 6.41 -3.64
C ARG A 76 0.93 5.92 -3.94
N LEU A 77 1.28 4.74 -3.44
CA LEU A 77 2.56 4.09 -3.75
C LEU A 77 2.73 3.92 -5.27
N LEU A 78 1.66 3.50 -5.96
CA LEU A 78 1.67 3.39 -7.42
C LEU A 78 1.86 4.75 -8.11
N ASP A 79 1.20 5.82 -7.63
CA ASP A 79 1.40 7.18 -8.15
C ASP A 79 2.88 7.61 -8.04
N VAL A 80 3.50 7.36 -6.88
CA VAL A 80 4.91 7.68 -6.61
C VAL A 80 5.84 6.91 -7.54
N TRP A 81 5.62 5.61 -7.71
CA TRP A 81 6.46 4.76 -8.56
C TRP A 81 6.32 5.06 -10.05
N LEU A 82 5.13 5.46 -10.51
CA LEU A 82 4.89 5.83 -11.90
C LEU A 82 5.29 7.28 -12.20
N GLY A 83 5.69 8.05 -11.19
CA GLY A 83 5.99 9.48 -11.34
C GLY A 83 4.75 10.32 -11.63
N GLU A 84 3.56 9.82 -11.29
CA GLU A 84 2.27 10.52 -11.43
C GLU A 84 2.00 11.47 -10.25
N THR A 85 2.96 11.62 -9.34
CA THR A 85 2.96 12.70 -8.36
C THR A 85 3.23 14.01 -9.08
N GLU A 86 2.16 14.68 -9.50
CA GLU A 86 2.20 16.02 -10.05
C GLU A 86 3.05 16.93 -9.13
N GLU A 87 4.21 17.35 -9.62
CA GLU A 87 4.75 18.64 -9.23
C GLU A 87 3.81 19.71 -9.81
N SER A 88 2.87 20.22 -9.01
CA SER A 88 2.12 21.46 -9.30
C SER A 88 1.57 22.12 -8.04
#